data_AF-A0AAU7G4T1-F1
#
_entry.id   AF-A0AAU7G4T1-F1
#
_cell.length_a   1.000
_cell.length_b   1.000
_cell.length_c   1.000
_cell.angle_alpha   90.00
_cell.angle_beta   90.00
_cell.angle_gamma   90.00
#
_symmetry.space_group_name_H-M   'P 1'
#
loop_
_entity.id
_entity.type
_entity.pdbx_description
1 polymer ?
#
loop_
_entity_poly.entity_id
_entity_poly.type
_entity_poly.pdbx_seq_one_letter_code
_entity_poly.pdbx_strand_id
1 'polypeptide(L)' 'MSVYKDNKSKTWYIKRSWYDVNGKRHYITRRGFKNKREAEKKIIN' A
#
# COMPACT_ATOMS: atom_id res chain seq x y z
N MET A 1 3.38 -6.75 3.24
CA MET A 1 2.63 -5.65 2.58
C MET A 1 2.08 -4.81 3.70
N SER A 2 2.43 -3.53 3.77
CA SER A 2 2.23 -2.75 4.99
C SER A 2 1.35 -1.54 4.72
N VAL A 3 0.41 -1.27 5.63
CA VAL A 3 -0.46 -0.09 5.64
C VAL A 3 0.18 0.97 6.53
N TYR A 4 0.23 2.19 6.03
CA TYR A 4 0.86 3.32 6.70
C TYR A 4 -0.11 4.50 6.74
N LYS A 5 0.02 5.33 7.77
CA LYS A 5 -0.69 6.60 7.87
C LYS A 5 0.19 7.71 7.29
N ASP A 6 -0.34 8.47 6.36
CA ASP A 6 0.26 9.71 5.91
C ASP A 6 -0.14 10.84 6.85
N ASN A 7 0.83 11.33 7.63
CA ASN A 7 0.59 12.40 8.59
C ASN A 7 0.32 13.76 7.94
N LYS A 8 0.74 13.98 6.68
CA LYS A 8 0.51 15.26 5.98
C LYS A 8 -0.92 15.37 5.47
N SER A 9 -1.40 14.34 4.76
CA SER A 9 -2.76 14.32 4.21
C SER A 9 -3.81 13.77 5.17
N LYS A 10 -3.40 13.26 6.34
CA LYS A 10 -4.24 12.49 7.28
C LYS A 10 -4.93 11.29 6.64
N THR A 11 -4.44 10.80 5.50
CA THR A 11 -4.96 9.62 4.81
C THR A 11 -4.11 8.38 5.08
N TRP A 12 -4.60 7.22 4.67
CA TRP A 12 -3.87 5.96 4.74
C TRP A 12 -3.35 5.58 3.36
N TYR A 13 -2.24 4.84 3.32
CA TYR A 13 -1.63 4.34 2.10
C TYR A 13 -1.04 2.95 2.28
N ILE A 14 -0.93 2.22 1.17
CA ILE A 14 -0.34 0.88 1.09
C ILE A 14 0.96 0.99 0.32
N LYS A 15 2.03 0.37 0.83
CA LYS A 15 3.27 0.17 0.08
C LYS A 15 3.60 -1.32 0.03
N ARG A 16 3.82 -1.85 -1.18
CA ARG A 16 4.28 -3.23 -1.40
C ARG A 16 5.47 -3.20 -2.36
N SER A 17 6.42 -4.09 -2.11
CA SER A 17 7.40 -4.49 -3.11
C SER A 17 7.42 -6.00 -3.24
N TRP A 18 7.70 -6.49 -4.44
CA TRP A 18 7.92 -7.90 -4.72
C TRP A 18 8.91 -8.03 -5.88
N TYR A 19 9.57 -9.18 -5.99
CA TYR A 19 10.31 -9.53 -7.19
C TYR A 19 9.38 -10.32 -8.12
N ASP A 20 9.45 -10.03 -9.41
CA ASP A 20 8.82 -10.92 -10.40
C ASP A 20 9.70 -12.16 -10.64
N VAL A 21 9.18 -13.06 -11.47
CA VAL A 21 9.88 -14.31 -11.86
C VAL A 21 11.20 -14.06 -12.58
N ASN A 22 11.41 -12.87 -13.15
CA ASN A 22 12.62 -12.48 -13.85
C ASN A 22 13.62 -11.77 -12.92
N GLY A 23 13.36 -11.73 -11.61
CA GLY A 23 14.20 -11.05 -10.63
C GLY A 23 14.11 -9.52 -10.66
N LYS A 24 13.18 -8.93 -11.42
CA LYS A 24 12.96 -7.49 -11.43
C LYS A 24 12.09 -7.09 -10.24
N ARG A 25 12.54 -6.08 -9.50
CA ARG A 25 11.82 -5.55 -8.35
C ARG A 25 10.70 -4.60 -8.76
N HIS A 26 9.49 -4.90 -8.32
CA HIS A 26 8.30 -4.09 -8.49
C HIS A 26 7.94 -3.39 -7.19
N TYR A 27 7.35 -2.22 -7.33
CA TYR A 27 6.85 -1.41 -6.22
C TYR A 27 5.47 -0.88 -6.58
N ILE A 28 4.54 -0.97 -5.65
CA ILE A 28 3.25 -0.30 -5.77
C ILE A 28 2.99 0.52 -4.51
N THR A 29 2.53 1.74 -4.73
CA THR A 29 2.05 2.63 -3.67
C THR A 29 0.64 3.08 -4.03
N ARG A 30 -0.33 2.79 -3.16
CA ARG A 30 -1.72 3.28 -3.29
C ARG A 30 -2.03 4.19 -2.13
N ARG A 31 -2.53 5.40 -2.38
CA ARG A 31 -2.78 6.45 -1.38
C ARG A 31 -4.25 6.86 -1.38
N GLY A 32 -4.64 7.66 -0.38
CA GLY A 32 -5.95 8.32 -0.34
C GLY A 32 -7.05 7.55 0.39
N PHE A 33 -6.70 6.49 1.12
CA PHE A 33 -7.68 5.75 1.91
C PHE A 33 -8.11 6.57 3.13
N LYS A 34 -9.41 6.62 3.41
CA LYS A 34 -9.95 7.42 4.51
C LYS A 34 -9.58 6.83 5.87
N ASN A 35 -9.50 5.50 5.96
CA ASN A 35 -9.18 4.79 7.18
C ASN A 35 -8.31 3.55 6.92
N LYS A 36 -7.73 3.01 8.00
CA LYS A 36 -6.84 1.84 7.94
C LYS A 36 -7.53 0.61 7.35
N ARG A 37 -8.79 0.36 7.74
CA ARG A 37 -9.56 -0.83 7.34
C ARG A 37 -9.82 -0.87 5.83
N GLU A 38 -10.09 0.29 5.22
CA GLU A 38 -10.25 0.43 3.78
C GLU A 38 -8.96 0.07 3.03
N ALA A 39 -7.82 0.57 3.52
CA ALA A 39 -6.51 0.22 2.99
C ALA A 39 -6.19 -1.28 3.17
N GLU A 40 -6.47 -1.85 4.34
CA GLU A 40 -6.27 -3.28 4.63
C GLU A 40 -7.13 -4.18 3.72
N LYS A 41 -8.39 -3.83 3.47
CA LYS A 41 -9.26 -4.57 2.54
C LYS A 41 -8.69 -4.61 1.12
N LYS A 42 -8.00 -3.55 0.70
CA LYS A 42 -7.38 -3.45 -0.63
C LYS A 42 -6.03 -4.18 -0.74
N ILE A 43 -5.50 -4.72 0.37
CA ILE A 43 -4.35 -5.63 0.37
C ILE A 43 -4.76 -7.06 -0.01
N ILE A 44 -5.98 -7.46 0.35
CA ILE A 44 -6.45 -8.86 0.28
C ILE A 44 -7.10 -9.20 -1.08
N ASN A 45 -7.41 -8.21 -1.91
CA ASN A 45 -7.94 -8.34 -3.28
C ASN A 45 -6.97 -7.79 -4.32
#